data_AF-A0A565CMW7-F1
#
_entry.id   AF-A0A565CMW7-F1
#
_cell.length_a   1.000
_cell.length_b   1.000
_cell.length_c   1.000
_cell.angle_alpha   90.00
_cell.angle_beta   90.00
_cell.angle_gamma   90.00
#
_symmetry.space_group_name_H-M   'P 1'
#
loop_
_entity.id
_entity.type
_entity.pdbx_description
1 polymer ?
#
loop_
_entity_poly.entity_id
_entity_poly.type
_entity_poly.pdbx_seq_one_letter_code
_entity_poly.pdbx_strand_id
1 'polypeptide(L)'
;MLEEIHDDLLTHIIRRVGLSDFRDLRGVIGANKRCKSVALSSAMLKETDLFEVLWLGHHIDQNSPYHLFLARCIHARNQTAVLMEGLRLGFMEEKLDEAIRRVETCNGTSVYMVYVLGMLQICGDDHDIGCTTLAQLKWWEDIP
;
A
#
# COMPACT_ATOMS: atom_id res chain seq x y z
N MET A 1 17.95 -19.78 -17.09
CA MET A 1 18.87 -19.03 -16.21
C MET A 1 18.29 -18.72 -14.81
N LEU A 2 16.98 -18.45 -14.65
CA LEU A 2 16.36 -18.34 -13.30
C LEU A 2 15.98 -19.70 -12.66
N GLU A 3 16.02 -20.79 -13.42
CA GLU A 3 15.53 -22.11 -12.97
C GLU A 3 16.47 -22.81 -11.99
N GLU A 4 17.76 -22.49 -12.02
CA GLU A 4 18.81 -23.15 -11.22
C GLU A 4 19.20 -22.38 -9.93
N ILE A 5 18.63 -21.20 -9.72
CA ILE A 5 18.91 -20.36 -8.55
C ILE A 5 18.23 -20.97 -7.32
N HIS A 6 18.85 -20.89 -6.13
CA HIS A 6 18.25 -21.31 -4.85
C HIS A 6 17.02 -20.44 -4.48
N ASP A 7 15.99 -21.02 -3.86
CA ASP A 7 14.72 -20.32 -3.55
C ASP A 7 14.92 -19.05 -2.71
N ASP A 8 15.83 -19.08 -1.74
CA ASP A 8 16.13 -17.92 -0.90
C ASP A 8 16.75 -16.76 -1.70
N LEU A 9 17.66 -17.09 -2.62
CA LEU A 9 18.30 -16.08 -3.46
C LEU A 9 17.33 -15.52 -4.48
N LEU A 10 16.48 -16.36 -5.07
CA LEU A 10 15.40 -15.92 -5.96
C LEU A 10 14.44 -14.98 -5.22
N THR A 11 14.04 -15.34 -3.99
CA THR A 11 13.19 -14.50 -3.14
C THR A 11 13.86 -13.18 -2.82
N HIS A 12 15.15 -13.19 -2.47
CA HIS A 12 15.90 -11.96 -2.20
C HIS A 12 15.97 -11.03 -3.42
N ILE A 13 16.21 -11.58 -4.61
CA ILE A 13 16.25 -10.81 -5.87
C ILE A 13 14.88 -10.20 -6.16
N ILE A 14 13.82 -11.01 -6.12
CA ILE A 14 12.45 -10.53 -6.39
C ILE A 14 12.02 -9.50 -5.35
N ARG A 15 12.44 -9.66 -4.08
CA ARG A 15 12.22 -8.69 -3.02
C ARG A 15 12.87 -7.35 -3.31
N ARG A 16 14.12 -7.35 -3.74
CA ARG A 16 14.83 -6.12 -4.17
C ARG A 16 14.12 -5.41 -5.31
N VAL A 17 13.62 -6.16 -6.30
CA VAL A 17 12.84 -5.59 -7.41
C VAL A 17 11.57 -4.92 -6.89
N GLY A 18 10.77 -5.64 -6.09
CA GLY A 18 9.52 -5.10 -5.54
C GLY A 18 9.69 -3.95 -4.56
N LEU A 19 10.84 -3.85 -3.87
CA LEU A 19 11.19 -2.72 -3.01
C LEU A 19 11.72 -1.50 -3.78
N SER A 20 12.11 -1.67 -5.05
CA SER A 20 12.59 -0.55 -5.87
C SER A 20 11.43 0.07 -6.64
N ASP A 21 10.64 -0.76 -7.32
CA ASP A 21 9.44 -0.34 -8.03
C ASP A 21 8.54 -1.56 -8.31
N PHE A 22 7.28 -1.51 -7.86
CA PHE A 22 6.33 -2.58 -8.11
C PHE A 22 6.05 -2.82 -9.61
N ARG A 23 6.25 -1.82 -10.48
CA ARG A 23 6.01 -1.95 -11.92
C ARG A 23 6.95 -2.98 -12.56
N ASP A 24 8.16 -3.11 -12.02
CA ASP A 24 9.16 -4.08 -12.49
C ASP A 24 8.78 -5.53 -12.17
N LEU A 25 7.91 -5.74 -11.16
CA LEU A 25 7.38 -7.07 -10.84
C LEU A 25 6.54 -7.65 -11.99
N ARG A 26 6.04 -6.83 -12.93
CA ARG A 26 5.30 -7.32 -14.10
C ARG A 26 6.14 -8.33 -14.90
N GLY A 27 7.43 -8.03 -15.13
CA GLY A 27 8.34 -8.93 -15.83
C GLY A 27 8.57 -10.22 -15.05
N VAL A 28 8.74 -10.11 -13.74
CA VAL A 28 8.95 -11.25 -12.83
C VAL A 28 7.73 -12.18 -12.81
N ILE A 29 6.52 -11.61 -12.72
CA ILE A 29 5.24 -12.34 -12.73
C ILE A 29 5.04 -13.07 -14.06
N GLY A 30 5.49 -12.47 -15.18
CA GLY A 30 5.40 -13.04 -16.52
C GLY A 30 6.45 -14.11 -16.84
N ALA A 31 7.56 -14.16 -16.08
CA ALA A 31 8.72 -14.99 -16.44
C ALA A 31 8.45 -16.49 -16.33
N ASN A 32 8.00 -16.99 -15.17
CA ASN A 32 7.62 -18.39 -14.96
C ASN A 32 6.78 -18.56 -13.69
N LYS A 33 6.21 -19.77 -13.49
CA LYS A 33 5.34 -20.09 -12.34
C LYS A 33 6.04 -19.88 -10.99
N ARG A 34 7.34 -20.19 -10.90
CA ARG A 34 8.13 -20.05 -9.66
C ARG A 34 8.29 -18.58 -9.29
N CYS A 35 8.71 -17.74 -10.22
CA CYS A 35 8.85 -16.29 -10.04
C CYS A 35 7.50 -15.64 -9.71
N LYS A 36 6.43 -16.03 -10.41
CA LYS A 36 5.07 -15.58 -10.13
C LYS A 36 4.61 -15.91 -8.71
N SER A 37 4.89 -17.13 -8.25
CA SER A 37 4.54 -17.59 -6.89
C SER A 37 5.21 -16.72 -5.82
N VAL A 38 6.51 -16.45 -6.00
CA VAL A 38 7.28 -15.60 -5.08
C VAL A 38 6.78 -14.15 -5.13
N ALA A 39 6.68 -13.55 -6.32
CA ALA A 39 6.27 -12.16 -6.51
C ALA A 39 4.85 -11.86 -6.01
N LEU A 40 3.95 -12.84 -6.01
CA LEU A 40 2.58 -12.71 -5.52
C LEU A 40 2.37 -13.34 -4.13
N SER A 41 3.45 -13.68 -3.42
CA SER A 41 3.36 -14.16 -2.04
C SER A 41 2.91 -13.04 -1.10
N SER A 42 2.22 -13.39 -0.02
CA SER A 42 1.73 -12.41 0.95
C SER A 42 2.86 -11.55 1.55
N ALA A 43 4.00 -12.17 1.85
CA ALA A 43 5.19 -11.47 2.35
C ALA A 43 5.69 -10.42 1.33
N MET A 44 5.79 -10.80 0.06
CA MET A 44 6.20 -9.88 -1.01
C MET A 44 5.20 -8.73 -1.19
N LEU A 45 3.92 -9.03 -1.29
CA LEU A 45 2.88 -8.04 -1.51
C LEU A 45 2.76 -7.03 -0.36
N LYS A 46 2.97 -7.49 0.88
CA LYS A 46 2.94 -6.65 2.08
C LYS A 46 4.04 -5.59 2.11
N GLU A 47 5.22 -5.92 1.56
CA GLU A 47 6.41 -5.08 1.64
C GLU A 47 6.76 -4.38 0.32
N THR A 48 6.07 -4.70 -0.77
CA THR A 48 6.28 -4.07 -2.08
C THR A 48 6.12 -2.55 -1.94
N ASP A 49 7.06 -1.81 -2.53
CA ASP A 49 7.01 -0.37 -2.55
C ASP A 49 5.95 0.11 -3.55
N LEU A 50 4.99 0.87 -3.03
CA LEU A 50 3.89 1.46 -3.78
C LEU A 50 3.95 2.99 -3.73
N PHE A 51 5.10 3.59 -3.40
CA PHE A 51 5.23 5.04 -3.25
C PHE A 51 4.79 5.80 -4.50
N GLU A 52 5.10 5.31 -5.70
CA GLU A 52 4.61 5.88 -6.97
C GLU A 52 3.07 5.94 -7.07
N VAL A 53 2.35 5.02 -6.42
CA VAL A 53 0.88 5.04 -6.38
C VAL A 53 0.37 6.23 -5.57
N LEU A 54 1.10 6.66 -4.53
CA LEU A 54 0.77 7.89 -3.77
C LEU A 54 0.86 9.13 -4.66
N TRP A 55 1.86 9.18 -5.55
CA TRP A 55 2.06 10.31 -6.47
C TRP A 55 1.09 10.30 -7.65
N LEU A 56 0.75 9.12 -8.14
CA LEU A 56 -0.06 8.91 -9.32
C LEU A 56 -1.41 8.32 -8.90
N GLY A 57 -2.23 9.13 -8.23
CA GLY A 57 -3.52 8.72 -7.66
C GLY A 57 -4.44 7.97 -8.63
N HIS A 58 -4.38 8.23 -9.94
CA HIS A 58 -5.14 7.50 -10.96
C HIS A 58 -4.80 5.98 -11.03
N HIS A 59 -3.68 5.54 -10.46
CA HIS A 59 -3.32 4.12 -10.43
C HIS A 59 -4.20 3.28 -9.49
N ILE A 60 -4.94 3.91 -8.56
CA ILE A 60 -5.88 3.17 -7.71
C ILE A 60 -7.28 3.04 -8.32
N ASP A 61 -7.54 3.70 -9.44
CA ASP A 61 -8.82 3.56 -10.13
C ASP A 61 -9.11 2.11 -10.49
N GLN A 62 -10.39 1.73 -10.47
CA GLN A 62 -10.82 0.37 -10.84
C GLN A 62 -10.44 0.00 -12.28
N ASN A 63 -10.27 1.01 -13.15
CA ASN A 63 -9.85 0.85 -14.54
C ASN A 63 -8.31 0.80 -14.72
N SER A 64 -7.55 0.97 -13.64
CA SER A 64 -6.09 0.92 -13.68
C SER A 64 -5.60 -0.48 -14.07
N PRO A 65 -4.56 -0.60 -14.92
CA PRO A 65 -3.94 -1.89 -15.21
C PRO A 65 -3.33 -2.55 -13.96
N TYR A 66 -3.15 -1.79 -12.88
CA TYR A 66 -2.60 -2.26 -11.61
C TYR A 66 -3.67 -2.64 -10.58
N HIS A 67 -4.96 -2.44 -10.87
CA HIS A 67 -6.05 -2.65 -9.90
C HIS A 67 -6.01 -4.04 -9.24
N LEU A 68 -5.86 -5.11 -10.02
CA LEU A 68 -5.77 -6.48 -9.48
C LEU A 68 -4.53 -6.73 -8.62
N PHE A 69 -3.42 -6.07 -8.93
CA PHE A 69 -2.20 -6.16 -8.13
C PHE A 69 -2.39 -5.42 -6.80
N LEU A 70 -2.93 -4.20 -6.84
CA LEU A 70 -3.24 -3.41 -5.65
C LEU A 70 -4.26 -4.11 -4.75
N ALA A 71 -5.30 -4.73 -5.31
CA ALA A 71 -6.24 -5.55 -4.56
C ALA A 71 -5.54 -6.68 -3.77
N ARG A 72 -4.54 -7.32 -4.38
CA ARG A 72 -3.71 -8.33 -3.68
C ARG A 72 -2.86 -7.71 -2.58
N CYS A 73 -2.27 -6.53 -2.81
CA CYS A 73 -1.54 -5.79 -1.78
C CYS A 73 -2.44 -5.39 -0.60
N ILE A 74 -3.68 -4.96 -0.85
CA ILE A 74 -4.68 -4.66 0.19
C ILE A 74 -4.98 -5.92 1.01
N HIS A 75 -5.23 -7.06 0.36
CA HIS A 75 -5.44 -8.33 1.06
C HIS A 75 -4.21 -8.77 1.88
N ALA A 76 -3.00 -8.47 1.41
CA ALA A 76 -1.75 -8.70 2.14
C ALA A 76 -1.47 -7.68 3.25
N ARG A 77 -2.36 -6.69 3.46
CA ARG A 77 -2.21 -5.58 4.41
C ARG A 77 -0.96 -4.72 4.17
N ASN A 78 -0.65 -4.47 2.90
CA ASN A 78 0.32 -3.45 2.52
C ASN A 78 -0.22 -2.08 2.96
N GLN A 79 0.55 -1.35 3.78
CA GLN A 79 0.10 -0.10 4.39
C GLN A 79 -0.24 0.97 3.36
N THR A 80 0.60 1.15 2.34
CA THR A 80 0.38 2.12 1.27
C THR A 80 -0.86 1.79 0.45
N ALA A 81 -1.08 0.52 0.14
CA ALA A 81 -2.26 0.10 -0.62
C ALA A 81 -3.56 0.34 0.15
N VAL A 82 -3.57 0.01 1.45
CA VAL A 82 -4.74 0.22 2.33
C VAL A 82 -5.03 1.71 2.51
N LEU A 83 -3.98 2.52 2.69
CA LEU A 83 -4.08 3.96 2.81
C LEU A 83 -4.73 4.58 1.57
N MET A 84 -4.21 4.23 0.40
CA MET A 84 -4.72 4.74 -0.87
C MET A 84 -6.16 4.29 -1.11
N GLU A 85 -6.52 3.05 -0.75
CA GLU A 85 -7.90 2.58 -0.89
C GLU A 85 -8.85 3.32 0.05
N GLY A 86 -8.41 3.65 1.26
CA GLY A 86 -9.15 4.52 2.17
C GLY A 86 -9.41 5.90 1.54
N LEU A 87 -8.38 6.52 0.97
CA LEU A 87 -8.53 7.81 0.27
C LEU A 87 -9.49 7.70 -0.92
N ARG A 88 -9.38 6.66 -1.73
CA ARG A 88 -10.27 6.41 -2.88
C ARG A 88 -11.72 6.28 -2.42
N LEU A 89 -11.99 5.48 -1.39
CA LEU A 89 -13.33 5.30 -0.83
C LEU A 89 -13.90 6.61 -0.28
N GLY A 90 -13.09 7.36 0.48
CA GLY A 90 -13.53 8.61 1.11
C GLY A 90 -13.79 9.73 0.12
N PHE A 91 -12.87 9.96 -0.82
CA PHE A 91 -12.89 11.13 -1.70
C PHE A 91 -13.49 10.88 -3.09
N MET A 92 -13.45 9.65 -3.60
CA MET A 92 -14.00 9.34 -4.94
C MET A 92 -15.35 8.63 -4.87
N GLU A 93 -15.61 7.85 -3.82
CA GLU A 93 -16.89 7.14 -3.65
C GLU A 93 -17.77 7.75 -2.55
N GLU A 94 -17.31 8.79 -1.86
CA GLU A 94 -18.04 9.45 -0.75
C GLU A 94 -18.42 8.48 0.39
N LYS A 95 -17.65 7.40 0.58
CA LYS A 95 -17.85 6.35 1.60
C LYS A 95 -16.93 6.55 2.79
N LEU A 96 -17.10 7.66 3.49
CA LEU A 96 -16.16 8.09 4.51
C LEU A 96 -16.02 7.13 5.70
N ASP A 97 -17.13 6.60 6.21
CA ASP A 97 -17.09 5.61 7.31
C ASP A 97 -16.34 4.33 6.91
N GLU A 98 -16.48 3.90 5.65
CA GLU A 98 -15.75 2.74 5.15
C GLU A 98 -14.25 3.05 5.00
N ALA A 99 -13.92 4.26 4.52
CA ALA A 99 -12.56 4.74 4.44
C ALA A 99 -11.87 4.77 5.81
N ILE A 100 -12.53 5.33 6.83
CA ILE A 100 -12.00 5.40 8.21
C ILE A 100 -11.74 3.99 8.74
N ARG A 101 -12.76 3.11 8.73
CA ARG A 101 -12.60 1.71 9.17
C ARG A 101 -11.48 0.99 8.44
N ARG A 102 -11.33 1.25 7.13
CA ARG A 102 -10.28 0.64 6.31
C ARG A 102 -8.91 1.07 6.80
N VAL A 103 -8.70 2.38 6.97
CA VAL A 103 -7.41 2.92 7.43
C VAL A 103 -7.10 2.45 8.85
N GLU A 104 -8.07 2.42 9.77
CA GLU A 104 -7.89 1.91 11.14
C GLU A 104 -7.44 0.44 11.21
N THR A 105 -7.77 -0.38 10.21
CA THR A 105 -7.29 -1.78 10.17
C THR A 105 -5.79 -1.91 9.92
N CYS A 106 -5.16 -0.86 9.40
CA CYS A 106 -3.71 -0.79 9.35
C CYS A 106 -3.19 -0.51 10.76
N ASN A 107 -2.55 -1.47 11.41
CA ASN A 107 -1.94 -1.28 12.73
C ASN A 107 -0.60 -0.51 12.62
N GLY A 108 -0.50 0.47 11.72
CA GLY A 108 0.72 1.16 11.33
C GLY A 108 0.92 2.47 12.09
N THR A 109 2.17 2.78 12.42
CA THR A 109 2.57 4.06 13.03
C THR A 109 3.09 5.06 11.99
N SER A 110 2.81 4.84 10.70
CA SER A 110 3.29 5.71 9.63
C SER A 110 2.67 7.10 9.74
N VAL A 111 3.49 8.14 9.62
CA VAL A 111 3.06 9.55 9.58
C VAL A 111 1.93 9.76 8.56
N TYR A 112 2.03 9.13 7.39
CA TYR A 112 1.00 9.22 6.35
C TYR A 112 -0.34 8.64 6.79
N MET A 113 -0.31 7.54 7.55
CA MET A 113 -1.53 6.90 8.03
C MET A 113 -2.22 7.78 9.07
N VAL A 114 -1.47 8.29 10.04
CA VAL A 114 -2.00 9.21 11.06
C VAL A 114 -2.57 10.47 10.40
N TYR A 115 -1.87 11.01 9.40
CA TYR A 115 -2.32 12.17 8.65
C TYR A 115 -3.63 11.90 7.91
N VAL A 116 -3.69 10.84 7.10
CA VAL A 116 -4.90 10.50 6.32
C VAL A 116 -6.07 10.17 7.24
N LEU A 117 -5.86 9.38 8.30
CA LEU A 117 -6.92 9.03 9.24
C LEU A 117 -7.51 10.27 9.91
N GLY A 118 -6.65 11.17 10.42
CA GLY A 118 -7.08 12.41 11.04
C GLY A 118 -7.84 13.31 10.06
N MET A 119 -7.37 13.42 8.81
CA MET A 119 -8.08 14.19 7.78
C MET A 119 -9.45 13.59 7.44
N LEU A 120 -9.56 12.26 7.30
CA LEU A 120 -10.83 11.59 7.04
C LEU A 120 -11.82 11.79 8.21
N GLN A 121 -11.34 11.73 9.46
CA GLN A 121 -12.17 11.98 10.65
C GLN A 121 -12.68 13.43 10.71
N ILE A 122 -11.83 14.41 10.42
CA ILE A 122 -12.26 15.82 10.32
C ILE A 122 -13.31 16.00 9.22
N CYS A 123 -13.08 15.43 8.05
CA CYS A 123 -14.05 15.47 6.95
C CYS A 123 -15.38 14.77 7.29
N GLY A 124 -15.38 13.89 8.29
CA GLY A 124 -16.55 13.15 8.76
C GLY A 124 -17.28 13.82 9.92
N ASP A 125 -16.97 15.09 10.18
CA ASP A 125 -17.50 15.91 11.27
C ASP A 125 -17.00 15.52 12.68
N ASP A 126 -16.16 14.49 12.81
CA ASP A 126 -15.48 14.10 14.05
C ASP A 126 -14.21 14.93 14.30
N HIS A 127 -14.37 16.25 14.38
CA HIS A 127 -13.28 17.23 14.44
C HIS A 127 -12.32 17.01 15.63
N ASP A 128 -12.86 16.74 16.82
CA ASP A 128 -12.06 16.55 18.03
C ASP A 128 -11.20 15.27 17.95
N ILE A 129 -11.78 14.19 17.43
CA ILE A 129 -11.09 12.92 17.23
C ILE A 129 -10.01 13.10 16.18
N GLY A 130 -10.33 13.72 15.04
CA GLY A 130 -9.38 13.97 13.97
C GLY A 130 -8.20 14.84 14.42
N CYS A 131 -8.44 15.92 15.16
CA CYS A 131 -7.38 16.73 15.76
C CYS A 131 -6.51 15.92 16.74
N THR A 132 -7.12 15.07 17.57
CA THR A 132 -6.40 14.19 18.50
C THR A 132 -5.52 13.18 17.77
N THR A 133 -6.03 12.59 16.69
CA THR A 133 -5.26 11.70 15.81
C THR A 133 -4.07 12.46 15.21
N LEU A 134 -4.30 13.64 14.62
CA LEU A 134 -3.22 14.45 14.03
C LEU A 134 -2.18 14.91 15.06
N ALA A 135 -2.56 15.10 16.32
CA ALA A 135 -1.62 15.43 17.39
C ALA A 135 -0.60 14.31 17.68
N GLN A 136 -0.85 13.08 17.23
CA GLN A 136 0.11 11.98 17.31
C GLN A 136 1.22 12.11 16.26
N LEU A 137 1.07 12.98 15.27
CA LEU A 137 2.09 13.21 14.27
C LEU A 137 3.31 13.89 14.90
N LYS A 138 4.39 13.15 15.03
CA LYS A 138 5.68 13.69 15.44
C LYS A 138 6.51 14.04 14.21
N TRP A 139 6.24 15.21 13.63
CA TRP A 139 6.85 15.66 12.37
C TRP A 139 8.39 15.78 12.41
N TRP A 140 8.99 15.68 13.59
CA TRP A 140 10.43 15.80 13.84
C TRP A 140 11.16 14.46 14.07
N GLU A 141 10.46 13.32 14.17
CA GLU A 141 11.13 12.01 14.36
C GLU A 141 11.58 11.36 13.02
N ASP A 142 11.11 11.86 11.88
CA ASP A 142 11.38 11.29 10.53
C ASP A 142 12.07 12.27 9.55
N ILE A 143 12.67 13.36 10.03
CA ILE A 143 13.57 14.19 9.20
C ILE A 143 14.95 13.52 9.20
N PRO A 144 15.47 13.03 8.06
CA PRO A 144 16.78 12.38 7.98
C PRO A 144 17.94 13.32 8.34
#